data_AF-A0A5E4JRS0-F1
#
_entry.id   AF-A0A5E4JRS0-F1
#
_cell.length_a   1.000
_cell.length_b   1.000
_cell.length_c   1.000
_cell.angle_alpha   90.00
_cell.angle_beta   90.00
_cell.angle_gamma   90.00
#
_symmetry.space_group_name_H-M   'P 1'
#
loop_
_entity.id
_entity.type
_entity.pdbx_description
1 polymer ?
#
loop_
_entity_poly.entity_id
_entity_poly.type
_entity_poly.pdbx_seq_one_letter_code
_entity_poly.pdbx_strand_id
1 'polypeptide(L)' 'MLTEKEIEVIKLKKDGFSQLEIAKKLKISQPAVSNFYNNALWKIKDAEETLKLKKELKIKN' A
#
# COMPACT_ATOMS: atom_id res chain seq x y z
N MET A 1 -9.41 2.84 1.06
CA MET A 1 -8.87 3.23 -0.26
C MET A 1 -7.40 3.61 -0.12
N LEU A 2 -6.56 3.20 -1.08
CA LEU A 2 -5.16 3.60 -1.15
C LEU A 2 -5.04 5.06 -1.62
N THR A 3 -4.10 5.81 -1.05
CA THR A 3 -3.75 7.15 -1.53
C THR A 3 -2.75 7.09 -2.68
N GLU A 4 -2.60 8.18 -3.43
CA GLU A 4 -1.60 8.26 -4.50
C GLU A 4 -0.18 7.97 -4.00
N LYS A 5 0.18 8.52 -2.83
CA LYS A 5 1.51 8.30 -2.22
C LYS A 5 1.74 6.86 -1.80
N GLU A 6 0.72 6.21 -1.23
CA GLU A 6 0.75 4.78 -0.91
C GLU A 6 0.96 3.92 -2.17
N ILE A 7 0.27 4.26 -3.27
CA ILE A 7 0.40 3.58 -4.56
C ILE A 7 1.81 3.79 -5.15
N GLU A 8 2.31 5.03 -5.16
CA GLU A 8 3.67 5.35 -5.65
C GLU A 8 4.74 4.58 -4.88
N VAL A 9 4.64 4.55 -3.54
CA VAL A 9 5.61 3.86 -2.68
C VAL A 9 5.60 2.35 -2.93
N ILE A 10 4.43 1.70 -3.05
CA ILE A 10 4.37 0.27 -3.36
C ILE A 10 4.94 -0.02 -4.75
N LYS A 11 4.62 0.79 -5.77
CA LYS A 11 5.13 0.58 -7.13
C LYS A 11 6.65 0.63 -7.16
N LEU A 12 7.26 1.65 -6.55
CA LEU A 12 8.71 1.74 -6.46
C LEU A 12 9.31 0.60 -5.63
N LYS A 13 8.63 0.16 -4.57
CA LYS A 13 9.11 -0.99 -3.79
C LYS A 13 9.09 -2.29 -4.60
N LYS A 14 8.05 -2.50 -5.43
CA LYS A 14 7.94 -3.62 -6.37
C LYS A 14 9.05 -3.57 -7.42
N ASP A 15 9.44 -2.39 -7.88
CA ASP A 15 10.54 -2.18 -8.83
C ASP A 15 11.94 -2.34 -8.21
N GLY A 16 12.02 -2.70 -6.92
CA GLY A 16 13.28 -3.03 -6.24
C GLY A 16 13.96 -1.87 -5.52
N PHE A 17 13.36 -0.67 -5.48
CA PHE A 17 13.97 0.47 -4.79
C PHE A 17 13.98 0.29 -3.26
N SER A 18 15.07 0.69 -2.63
CA SER A 18 15.20 0.82 -1.17
C SER A 18 14.38 2.01 -0.65
N GLN A 19 14.07 2.02 0.66
CA GLN A 19 13.33 3.14 1.25
C GLN A 19 14.07 4.48 1.11
N LEU A 20 15.40 4.47 1.16
CA LEU A 20 16.22 5.67 0.99
C LEU A 20 16.15 6.21 -0.45
N GLU A 21 16.14 5.34 -1.45
CA GLU A 21 15.98 5.75 -2.86
C GLU A 21 14.59 6.28 -3.13
N ILE A 22 13.56 5.64 -2.57
CA ILE A 22 12.17 6.10 -2.66
C ILE A 22 12.01 7.47 -2.00
N ALA A 23 12.60 7.67 -0.81
CA ALA A 23 12.58 8.93 -0.10
C ALA A 23 13.18 10.06 -0.96
N LYS A 24 14.33 9.81 -1.59
CA LYS A 24 14.97 10.77 -2.52
C LYS A 24 14.10 11.05 -3.75
N LYS A 25 13.55 10.01 -4.39
CA LYS A 25 12.70 10.16 -5.60
C LYS A 25 11.43 10.95 -5.33
N LEU A 26 10.77 10.66 -4.21
CA LEU A 26 9.48 11.27 -3.86
C LEU A 26 9.64 12.57 -3.05
N LYS A 27 10.87 12.98 -2.74
CA LYS A 27 11.20 14.16 -1.92
C LYS A 27 10.49 14.15 -0.56
N ILE A 28 10.48 13.00 0.11
CA ILE A 28 9.91 12.80 1.46
C ILE A 28 10.94 12.15 2.38
N SER A 29 10.66 12.12 3.68
CA SER A 29 11.52 11.46 4.65
C SER A 29 11.43 9.93 4.55
N GLN A 30 12.50 9.21 4.89
CA GLN A 30 12.48 7.74 4.95
C GLN A 30 11.40 7.21 5.92
N PRO A 31 11.17 7.79 7.12
CA PRO A 31 10.04 7.40 7.95
C PRO A 31 8.68 7.56 7.26
N ALA A 32 8.49 8.62 6.46
CA ALA A 32 7.26 8.78 5.69
C ALA A 32 7.09 7.67 4.65
N VAL A 33 8.16 7.25 3.97
CA VAL A 33 8.13 6.08 3.06
C VAL A 33 7.69 4.82 3.80
N SER A 34 8.27 4.56 4.97
CA SER A 34 7.90 3.40 5.80
C SER A 34 6.42 3.44 6.19
N ASN A 35 5.93 4.60 6.63
CA ASN A 35 4.53 4.79 7.00
C ASN A 35 3.59 4.55 5.82
N PHE A 36 3.86 5.16 4.66
CA PHE A 36 3.06 4.93 3.46
C PHE A 36 3.07 3.47 3.04
N TYR A 37 4.23 2.81 3.06
CA TYR A 37 4.33 1.40 2.71
C TYR A 37 3.48 0.50 3.63
N ASN A 38 3.64 0.65 4.96
CA ASN A 38 2.92 -0.16 5.94
C ASN A 38 1.41 0.08 5.89
N ASN A 39 0.98 1.35 5.78
CA ASN A 39 -0.43 1.69 5.65
C ASN A 39 -1.04 1.07 4.41
N ALA A 40 -0.31 1.09 3.30
CA ALA A 40 -0.76 0.54 2.04
C ALA A 40 -0.91 -0.99 2.11
N LEU A 41 0.05 -1.69 2.72
CA LEU A 41 -0.04 -3.14 2.96
C LEU A 41 -1.22 -3.50 3.88
N TRP A 42 -1.43 -2.74 4.95
CA TRP A 42 -2.56 -2.95 5.86
C TRP A 42 -3.90 -2.82 5.14
N LYS A 43 -4.06 -1.77 4.31
CA LYS A 43 -5.27 -1.55 3.51
C LYS A 43 -5.52 -2.66 2.48
N ILE A 44 -4.47 -3.19 1.87
CA ILE A 44 -4.60 -4.30 0.91
C ILE A 44 -5.09 -5.55 1.65
N LYS A 45 -4.48 -5.87 2.79
CA LYS A 45 -4.90 -7.01 3.63
C LYS A 45 -6.35 -6.88 4.08
N ASP A 46 -6.74 -5.72 4.59
CA ASP A 46 -8.12 -5.44 5.03
C ASP A 46 -9.13 -5.60 3.87
N ALA A 47 -8.78 -5.13 2.67
CA ALA A 47 -9.60 -5.31 1.49
C ALA A 47 -9.71 -6.79 1.06
N GLU A 48 -8.62 -7.55 1.14
CA GLU A 48 -8.63 -8.99 0.86
C GLU A 48 -9.54 -9.76 1.84
N GLU A 49 -9.46 -9.45 3.13
CA GLU A 49 -10.32 -10.03 4.17
C GLU A 49 -11.79 -9.68 3.93
N THR A 50 -12.09 -8.42 3.60
CA THR A 50 -13.44 -7.97 3.25
C THR A 50 -14.00 -8.70 2.03
N LEU A 51 -13.19 -8.84 0.98
CA LEU A 51 -13.59 -9.58 -0.23
C LEU A 51 -13.80 -11.07 0.05
N LYS A 52 -13.01 -11.66 0.95
CA LYS A 52 -13.21 -13.05 1.39
C LYS A 52 -14.54 -13.22 2.12
N LEU A 53 -14.82 -12.36 3.12
CA LEU A 53 -16.09 -12.39 3.85
C LEU A 53 -17.29 -12.19 2.92
N LYS A 54 -17.19 -11.25 1.98
CA LYS A 54 -18.23 -11.01 0.98
C LYS A 54 -18.54 -12.29 0.18
N LYS A 55 -17.51 -13.04 -0.24
CA LYS A 55 -17.68 -14.31 -0.98
C LYS A 55 -18.36 -15.37 -0.12
N GLU A 56 -17.96 -15.50 1.14
CA GLU A 56 -18.56 -16.45 2.11
C GLU A 56 -20.05 -16.17 2.32
N LEU A 57 -20.42 -14.89 2.44
CA LEU A 57 -21.80 -14.44 2.66
C LEU A 57 -22.64 -14.37 1.37
N LYS A 58 -22.06 -14.67 0.19
CA LYS A 58 -22.73 -14.61 -1.13
C LYS A 58 -23.40 -13.26 -1.42
N ILE A 59 -22.84 -12.16 -0.91
CA ILE A 59 -23.37 -10.81 -1.13
C ILE A 59 -23.13 -10.40 -2.60
N LYS A 60 -24.20 -10.09 -3.33
CA LYS A 60 -24.15 -9.58 -4.70
C LYS A 60 -24.11 -8.04 -4.70
N ASN A 61 -23.43 -7.48 -5.68
CA ASN A 61 -23.43 -6.04 -5.98
C ASN A 61 -24.52 -5.71 -6.99
#